data_AF-A0A920PMT5-F1
#
_entry.id   AF-A0A920PMT5-F1
#
_cell.length_a   1.000
_cell.length_b   1.000
_cell.length_c   1.000
_cell.angle_alpha   90.00
_cell.angle_beta   90.00
_cell.angle_gamma   90.00
#
_symmetry.space_group_name_H-M   'P 1'
#
loop_
_entity.id
_entity.type
_entity.pdbx_description
1 polymer ?
#
loop_
_entity_poly.entity_id
_entity_poly.type
_entity_poly.pdbx_seq_one_letter_code
_entity_poly.pdbx_strand_id
1 'polypeptide(L)' 'MEGGNFGKLLDAGAVGLICPMINSAEDAARLVRYALYAPTGERSFGPTRAIMAHGPDYAQTANDPIVTLAMVETKQALMS' A
#
# COMPACT_ATOMS: atom_id res chain seq x y z
N MET A 1 6.70 -11.31 1.08
CA MET A 1 5.50 -10.50 0.82
C MET A 1 5.50 -10.12 -0.65
N GLU A 2 4.48 -10.48 -1.42
CA GLU A 2 4.40 -10.18 -2.85
C GLU A 2 3.69 -8.85 -3.10
N GLY A 3 4.37 -7.87 -3.70
CA GLY A 3 3.82 -6.53 -3.91
C GLY A 3 2.63 -6.46 -4.87
N GLY A 4 2.51 -7.43 -5.79
CA GLY A 4 1.49 -7.44 -6.83
C GLY A 4 0.05 -7.46 -6.33
N ASN A 5 -0.18 -7.92 -5.09
CA ASN A 5 -1.53 -7.94 -4.50
C ASN A 5 -1.95 -6.57 -3.94
N PHE A 6 -1.02 -5.74 -3.45
CA PHE A 6 -1.35 -4.42 -2.90
C PHE A 6 -1.76 -3.43 -4.00
N GLY A 7 -0.98 -3.37 -5.08
CA GLY A 7 -1.29 -2.52 -6.24
C GLY A 7 -2.69 -2.80 -6.79
N LYS A 8 -3.05 -4.08 -6.96
CA LYS A 8 -4.38 -4.49 -7.42
C LYS A 8 -5.53 -4.01 -6.51
N LEU A 9 -5.36 -4.12 -5.19
CA LEU A 9 -6.39 -3.67 -4.23
C LEU A 9 -6.59 -2.16 -4.31
N LEU A 10 -5.50 -1.41 -4.39
CA LEU A 10 -5.54 0.04 -4.51
C LEU A 10 -6.07 0.47 -5.89
N ASP A 11 -5.70 -0.24 -6.97
CA ASP A 11 -6.21 -0.01 -8.33
C ASP A 11 -7.70 -0.30 -8.44
N ALA A 12 -8.23 -1.20 -7.59
CA ALA A 12 -9.65 -1.47 -7.46
C ALA A 12 -10.43 -0.35 -6.72
N GLY A 13 -9.71 0.63 -6.15
CA GLY A 13 -10.26 1.83 -5.53
C GLY A 13 -10.08 1.93 -4.02
N ALA A 14 -9.41 0.97 -3.37
CA ALA A 14 -9.09 1.10 -1.95
C ALA A 14 -8.12 2.27 -1.71
N VAL A 15 -8.28 2.94 -0.57
CA VAL A 15 -7.38 4.00 -0.09
C VAL A 15 -6.65 3.62 1.20
N GLY A 16 -6.91 2.41 1.70
CA GLY A 16 -6.32 1.90 2.94
C GLY A 16 -5.96 0.42 2.81
N LEU A 17 -4.81 0.05 3.36
CA LEU A 17 -4.35 -1.33 3.47
C LEU A 17 -4.06 -1.65 4.93
N ILE A 18 -4.69 -2.69 5.48
CA ILE A 18 -4.35 -3.27 6.77
C ILE A 18 -3.70 -4.61 6.48
N CYS A 19 -2.41 -4.76 6.81
CA CYS A 19 -1.63 -5.93 6.43
C CYS A 19 -1.31 -6.80 7.65
N PRO A 20 -1.73 -8.08 7.67
CA PRO A 20 -1.40 -9.02 8.71
C PRO A 20 0.07 -9.46 8.64
N MET A 21 0.54 -10.11 9.71
CA MET A 21 1.85 -10.78 9.77
C MET A 21 3.05 -9.87 9.44
N ILE A 22 2.99 -8.60 9.84
CA ILE A 22 4.14 -7.69 9.78
C ILE A 22 5.02 -7.97 10.99
N ASN A 23 6.17 -8.61 10.77
CA ASN A 23 7.02 -9.12 11.85
C ASN A 23 8.40 -8.44 11.92
N SER A 24 8.63 -7.41 11.11
CA SER A 24 9.89 -6.66 11.06
C SER A 24 9.69 -5.26 10.48
N ALA A 25 10.62 -4.36 10.80
CA ALA A 25 10.70 -3.05 10.15
C ALA A 25 10.80 -3.16 8.62
N GLU A 26 11.46 -4.20 8.11
CA GLU A 26 11.58 -4.43 6.67
C GLU A 26 10.27 -4.89 6.03
N ASP A 27 9.44 -5.68 6.73
CA ASP A 27 8.09 -5.99 6.27
C ASP A 27 7.23 -4.73 6.18
N ALA A 28 7.29 -3.86 7.20
CA ALA A 28 6.58 -2.59 7.20
C ALA A 28 7.07 -1.67 6.07
N ALA A 29 8.38 -1.58 5.84
CA ALA A 29 8.94 -0.82 4.74
C ALA A 29 8.49 -1.37 3.37
N ARG A 30 8.43 -2.69 3.21
CA ARG A 30 7.89 -3.32 1.98
C ARG A 30 6.41 -2.97 1.76
N LEU A 31 5.59 -2.98 2.81
CA LEU A 31 4.18 -2.57 2.72
C LEU A 31 4.05 -1.14 2.17
N VAL A 32 4.79 -0.18 2.73
CA VAL A 32 4.77 1.22 2.27
C VAL A 32 5.28 1.33 0.83
N ARG A 33 6.43 0.70 0.51
CA ARG A 33 7.00 0.72 -0.84
C ARG A 33 6.01 0.22 -1.89
N TYR A 34 5.28 -0.85 -1.63
CA TYR A 34 4.33 -1.39 -2.61
C TYR A 34 2.99 -0.65 -2.68
N ALA A 35 2.65 0.19 -1.70
CA ALA A 35 1.42 0.96 -1.68
C ALA A 35 1.52 2.30 -2.43
N LEU A 36 2.73 2.87 -2.52
CA LEU A 36 2.96 4.21 -3.06
C LEU A 36 3.62 4.19 -4.43
N TYR A 37 3.25 5.13 -5.29
CA TYR A 37 3.94 5.37 -6.56
C TYR A 37 5.32 6.00 -6.35
N ALA A 38 6.18 5.87 -7.37
CA ALA A 38 7.47 6.55 -7.41
C ALA A 38 7.31 8.08 -7.28
N PRO A 39 8.27 8.79 -6.64
CA PRO A 39 9.55 8.30 -6.13
C PRO A 39 9.49 7.68 -4.73
N THR A 40 8.35 7.80 -4.03
CA THR A 40 8.24 7.36 -2.62
C THR A 40 8.12 5.84 -2.49
N GLY A 41 7.62 5.16 -3.52
CA GLY A 41 7.50 3.70 -3.55
C GLY A 41 7.69 3.12 -4.94
N GLU A 42 7.20 1.89 -5.09
CA GLU A 42 7.41 0.98 -6.22
C GLU A 42 6.09 0.39 -6.73
N ARG A 43 4.94 0.99 -6.38
CA ARG A 43 3.64 0.57 -6.90
C ARG A 43 3.63 0.69 -8.43
N SER A 44 3.24 -0.39 -9.12
CA SER A 44 3.00 -0.37 -10.56
C SER A 44 1.77 0.47 -10.91
N PHE A 45 1.82 1.17 -12.04
CA PHE A 45 0.73 2.03 -12.49
C PHE A 45 -0.32 1.24 -13.30
N GLY A 46 -1.43 0.88 -12.65
CA GLY A 46 -2.60 0.30 -13.32
C GLY A 46 -3.95 0.72 -12.70
N PRO A 47 -4.20 2.01 -12.42
CA PRO A 47 -5.33 2.47 -11.61
C PRO A 47 -6.70 2.41 -12.31
N THR A 48 -7.15 1.21 -12.63
CA THR A 48 -8.37 0.92 -13.39
C THR A 48 -9.62 1.54 -12.77
N ARG A 49 -10.00 1.13 -11.56
CA ARG A 49 -11.15 1.69 -10.84
C ARG A 49 -10.80 2.91 -10.02
N ALA A 50 -9.55 3.03 -9.59
CA ALA A 50 -9.12 4.14 -8.74
C ALA A 50 -9.33 5.51 -9.42
N ILE A 51 -9.00 5.67 -10.71
CA ILE A 51 -9.29 6.91 -11.45
C ILE A 51 -10.81 7.19 -11.50
N MET A 52 -11.62 6.15 -11.73
CA MET A 52 -13.08 6.31 -11.77
C MET A 52 -13.67 6.71 -10.41
N ALA A 53 -13.10 6.23 -9.31
CA ALA A 53 -13.58 6.49 -7.96
C ALA A 53 -13.08 7.82 -7.39
N HIS A 54 -11.85 8.21 -7.73
CA HIS A 54 -11.12 9.30 -7.06
C HIS A 54 -10.83 10.50 -7.96
N GLY A 55 -11.16 10.42 -9.25
CA GLY A 55 -11.05 11.54 -10.19
C GLY A 55 -9.89 11.45 -11.18
N PRO A 56 -9.89 12.32 -12.21
CA PRO A 56 -8.89 12.31 -13.28
C PRO A 56 -7.49 12.72 -12.83
N ASP A 57 -7.38 13.43 -11.70
CA ASP A 57 -6.14 13.88 -11.07
C ASP A 57 -5.52 12.83 -10.13
N TYR A 58 -6.11 11.63 -10.06
CA TYR A 58 -5.64 10.55 -9.20
C TYR A 58 -4.15 10.23 -9.42
N ALA A 59 -3.65 10.25 -10.65
CA ALA A 59 -2.24 9.93 -10.92
C ALA A 59 -1.26 10.88 -10.20
N GLN A 60 -1.67 12.13 -9.97
CA GLN A 60 -0.87 13.15 -9.29
C GLN A 60 -1.05 13.13 -7.78
N THR A 61 -2.26 12.80 -7.30
CA THR A 61 -2.63 12.91 -5.88
C THR A 61 -2.64 11.57 -5.14
N ALA A 62 -2.49 10.45 -5.86
CA ALA A 62 -2.73 9.10 -5.34
C ALA A 62 -1.91 8.70 -4.12
N ASN A 63 -0.76 9.30 -3.85
CA ASN A 63 0.04 8.92 -2.69
C ASN A 63 -0.51 9.53 -1.39
N ASP A 64 -1.08 10.73 -1.44
CA ASP A 64 -1.50 11.50 -0.26
C ASP A 64 -2.62 10.83 0.56
N PRO A 65 -3.68 10.25 -0.05
CA PRO A 65 -4.76 9.63 0.71
C PRO A 65 -4.47 8.19 1.13
N ILE A 66 -3.35 7.59 0.72
CA ILE A 66 -3.07 6.17 0.97
C ILE A 66 -2.62 5.96 2.41
N VAL A 67 -3.38 5.13 3.13
CA VAL A 67 -3.05 4.73 4.50
C VAL A 67 -2.59 3.27 4.52
N THR A 68 -1.44 2.99 5.12
CA THR A 68 -0.98 1.64 5.41
C THR A 68 -0.93 1.39 6.90
N LEU A 69 -1.54 0.30 7.35
CA LEU A 69 -1.56 -0.12 8.74
C LEU A 69 -0.91 -1.49 8.85
N ALA A 70 0.20 -1.56 9.58
CA ALA A 70 0.87 -2.80 9.91
C ALA A 70 0.20 -3.43 11.14
N MET A 71 -0.25 -4.68 11.04
CA MET A 71 -0.77 -5.39 12.19
C MET A 71 0.38 -5.98 13.01
N VAL A 72 0.50 -5.51 14.26
CA VAL A 72 1.39 -6.09 15.27
C VAL A 72 0.60 -7.14 16.04
N GLU A 73 0.75 -8.39 15.64
CA GLU A 73 -0.09 -9.50 16.13
C GLU A 73 0.69 -10.77 16.49
N THR A 74 2.03 -10.71 16.42
CA THR A 74 2.90 -11.81 16.83
C THR A 74 3.90 -11.36 17.88
N LYS A 75 4.47 -12.32 18.62
CA LYS A 75 5.57 -12.06 19.55
C LYS A 75 6.79 -11.46 18.84
N GLN A 76 7.07 -11.89 17.60
CA GLN A 76 8.18 -11.36 16.82
C GLN A 76 7.96 -9.89 16.47
N ALA A 77 6.76 -9.53 16.00
CA ALA A 77 6.39 -8.16 15.70
C ALA A 77 6.48 -7.23 16.93
N LEU A 78 6.13 -7.75 18.11
CA LEU A 78 6.24 -6.99 19.36
C LEU A 78 7.70 -6.74 19.79
N MET A 79 8.64 -7.57 19.32
CA MET A 79 10.06 -7.53 19.69
C MET A 79 10.95 -6.88 18.62
N SER A 80 10.38 -6.49 17.48
CA SER A 80 11.12 -6.02 16.29
C SER A 80 11.52 -4.56 16.35
#